data_AF-A0AB39MZV2-F1
#
_entry.id   AF-A0AB39MZV2-F1
#
_cell.length_a   1.000
_cell.length_b   1.000
_cell.length_c   1.000
_cell.angle_alpha   90.00
_cell.angle_beta   90.00
_cell.angle_gamma   90.00
#
_symmetry.space_group_name_H-M   'P 1'
#
loop_
_entity.id
_entity.type
_entity.pdbx_description
1 polymer ?
#
loop_
_entity_poly.entity_id
_entity_poly.type
_entity_poly.pdbx_seq_one_letter_code
_entity_poly.pdbx_strand_id
1 'polypeptide(L)'
;MDWTPLAGTALGALVGVGSTLLADRARWRRDLADRTRQERRQIYVTVLTKYRLAYEAMHAAAVTNRDQTEAARETAVREAFRSSGCDEARETALICAPQEMSDLLEDVYATLRDLQDGFAAGDPPLDSPQLQERRLKHAEAIWAVRAAMRRDLERGS
;
A
#
# COMPACT_ATOMS: atom_id res chain seq x y z
N MET A 1 63.76 -27.50 -4.38
CA MET A 1 62.34 -27.86 -4.59
C MET A 1 61.66 -26.61 -5.10
N ASP A 2 60.95 -26.68 -6.22
CA ASP A 2 60.30 -25.52 -6.84
C ASP A 2 58.86 -25.41 -6.32
N TRP A 3 58.62 -24.43 -5.45
CA TRP A 3 57.35 -24.20 -4.74
C TRP A 3 56.41 -23.30 -5.56
N THR A 4 56.93 -22.70 -6.63
CA THR A 4 56.26 -21.83 -7.58
C THR A 4 55.00 -22.43 -8.22
N PRO A 5 54.94 -23.72 -8.62
CA PRO A 5 53.72 -24.30 -9.18
C PRO A 5 52.61 -24.46 -8.14
N LEU A 6 53.00 -24.78 -6.90
CA LEU A 6 52.10 -24.97 -5.76
C LEU A 6 51.51 -23.63 -5.30
N ALA A 7 52.33 -22.58 -5.29
CA ALA A 7 51.89 -21.21 -5.01
C ALA A 7 50.89 -20.72 -6.06
N GLY A 8 51.14 -20.98 -7.35
CA GLY A 8 50.24 -20.56 -8.44
C GLY A 8 48.86 -21.24 -8.41
N THR A 9 48.81 -22.53 -8.07
CA THR A 9 47.54 -23.28 -7.94
C THR A 9 46.75 -22.85 -6.70
N ALA A 10 47.42 -22.61 -5.57
CA ALA A 10 46.77 -22.08 -4.37
C ALA A 10 46.17 -20.69 -4.59
N LEU A 11 46.88 -19.81 -5.30
CA LEU A 11 46.40 -18.47 -5.64
C LEU A 11 45.22 -18.53 -6.62
N GLY A 12 45.29 -19.39 -7.65
CA GLY A 12 44.18 -19.62 -8.58
C GLY A 12 42.93 -20.17 -7.90
N ALA A 13 43.08 -21.09 -6.95
CA ALA A 13 41.97 -21.63 -6.16
C ALA A 13 41.34 -20.56 -5.25
N LEU A 14 42.15 -19.73 -4.58
CA LEU A 14 41.64 -18.62 -3.75
C LEU A 14 40.89 -17.57 -4.57
N VAL A 15 41.41 -17.20 -5.74
CA VAL A 15 40.74 -16.26 -6.66
C VAL A 15 39.45 -16.85 -7.21
N GLY A 16 39.44 -18.14 -7.56
CA GLY A 16 38.23 -18.84 -8.00
C GLY A 16 37.15 -18.85 -6.93
N VAL A 17 37.47 -19.31 -5.72
CA VAL A 17 36.53 -19.39 -4.59
C VAL A 17 36.05 -18.01 -4.13
N GLY A 18 36.96 -17.03 -4.06
CA GLY A 18 36.62 -15.64 -3.71
C GLY A 18 35.67 -14.99 -4.72
N SER A 19 35.86 -15.26 -6.00
CA SER A 19 34.97 -14.75 -7.07
C SER A 19 33.57 -15.38 -6.99
N THR A 20 33.49 -16.68 -6.70
CA THR A 20 32.20 -17.38 -6.51
C THR A 20 31.45 -16.85 -5.30
N LEU A 21 32.11 -16.67 -4.14
CA LEU A 21 31.48 -16.15 -2.93
C LEU A 21 30.99 -14.71 -3.09
N LEU A 22 31.74 -13.86 -3.79
CA LEU A 22 31.31 -12.49 -4.11
C LEU A 22 30.11 -12.47 -5.07
N ALA A 23 30.14 -13.31 -6.11
CA ALA A 23 29.04 -13.45 -7.05
C ALA A 23 27.77 -13.98 -6.35
N ASP A 24 27.93 -14.94 -5.43
CA ASP A 24 26.83 -15.53 -4.67
C ASP A 24 26.27 -14.54 -3.64
N ARG A 25 27.15 -13.81 -2.94
CA ARG A 25 26.77 -12.69 -2.05
C ARG A 25 26.00 -11.60 -2.81
N ALA A 26 26.44 -11.25 -4.01
CA ALA A 26 25.77 -10.26 -4.86
C ALA A 26 24.42 -10.77 -5.37
N ARG A 27 24.32 -12.06 -5.72
CA ARG A 27 23.07 -12.71 -6.11
C ARG A 27 22.09 -12.75 -4.94
N TRP A 28 22.52 -13.19 -3.76
CA TRP A 28 21.69 -13.20 -2.55
C TRP A 28 21.16 -11.81 -2.18
N ARG A 29 22.01 -10.77 -2.30
CA ARG A 29 21.58 -9.39 -2.06
C ARG A 29 20.54 -8.91 -3.06
N ARG A 30 20.68 -9.27 -4.34
CA ARG A 30 19.69 -8.96 -5.39
C ARG A 30 18.37 -9.70 -5.13
N ASP A 31 18.43 -10.99 -4.86
CA ASP A 31 17.23 -11.80 -4.61
C ASP A 31 16.45 -11.30 -3.37
N LEU A 32 17.15 -10.86 -2.32
CA LEU A 32 16.51 -10.29 -1.14
C LEU A 32 15.88 -8.91 -1.42
N ALA A 33 16.54 -8.07 -2.22
CA ALA A 33 16.02 -6.78 -2.63
C ALA A 33 14.76 -6.94 -3.50
N ASP A 34 14.79 -7.87 -4.45
CA ASP A 34 13.66 -8.18 -5.33
C ASP A 34 12.46 -8.72 -4.54
N ARG A 35 12.68 -9.63 -3.58
CA ARG A 35 11.62 -10.15 -2.70
C ARG A 35 10.99 -9.05 -1.86
N THR A 36 11.82 -8.24 -1.20
CA THR A 36 11.36 -7.10 -0.38
C THR A 36 10.52 -6.13 -1.21
N ARG A 37 10.96 -5.85 -2.46
CA ARG A 37 10.24 -5.00 -3.39
C ARG A 37 8.90 -5.59 -3.80
N GLN A 38 8.85 -6.90 -4.08
CA GLN A 38 7.63 -7.60 -4.45
C GLN A 38 6.60 -7.60 -3.29
N GLU A 39 7.06 -7.86 -2.07
CA GLU A 39 6.23 -7.81 -0.86
C GLU A 39 5.63 -6.41 -0.65
N ARG A 40 6.46 -5.35 -0.73
CA ARG A 40 5.97 -3.96 -0.64
C ARG A 40 4.95 -3.63 -1.72
N ARG A 41 5.24 -4.00 -2.97
CA ARG A 41 4.30 -3.80 -4.08
C ARG A 41 2.96 -4.49 -3.80
N GLN A 42 2.99 -5.71 -3.27
CA GLN A 42 1.79 -6.45 -2.92
C GLN A 42 0.98 -5.73 -1.83
N ILE A 43 1.63 -5.30 -0.75
CA ILE A 43 0.99 -4.54 0.33
C ILE A 43 0.34 -3.26 -0.21
N TYR A 44 1.08 -2.49 -1.01
CA TYR A 44 0.60 -1.23 -1.60
C TYR A 44 -0.61 -1.42 -2.52
N VAL A 45 -0.59 -2.44 -3.37
CA VAL A 45 -1.73 -2.76 -4.23
C VAL A 45 -2.93 -3.20 -3.39
N THR A 46 -2.71 -4.10 -2.42
CA THR A 46 -3.78 -4.61 -1.56
C THR A 46 -4.49 -3.50 -0.79
N VAL A 47 -3.74 -2.60 -0.14
CA VAL A 47 -4.35 -1.51 0.64
C VAL A 47 -5.13 -0.54 -0.25
N LEU A 48 -4.58 -0.14 -1.40
CA LEU A 48 -5.27 0.76 -2.33
C LEU A 48 -6.54 0.13 -2.93
N THR A 49 -6.51 -1.17 -3.23
CA THR A 49 -7.69 -1.89 -3.69
C THR A 49 -8.76 -1.93 -2.61
N LYS A 50 -8.39 -2.22 -1.37
CA LYS A 50 -9.34 -2.29 -0.24
C LYS A 50 -9.95 -0.93 0.08
N TYR A 51 -9.17 0.15 0.01
CA TYR A 51 -9.66 1.52 0.16
C TYR A 51 -10.65 1.90 -0.94
N ARG A 52 -10.35 1.54 -2.19
CA ARG A 52 -11.28 1.74 -3.31
C ARG A 52 -12.59 0.96 -3.11
N LEU A 53 -12.50 -0.31 -2.73
CA LEU A 53 -13.69 -1.13 -2.48
C LEU A 53 -14.53 -0.57 -1.33
N ALA A 54 -13.90 -0.06 -0.27
CA ALA A 54 -14.60 0.60 0.82
C ALA A 54 -15.37 1.83 0.32
N TYR A 55 -14.73 2.70 -0.47
CA TYR A 55 -15.39 3.85 -1.08
C TYR A 55 -16.59 3.44 -1.95
N GLU A 56 -16.40 2.49 -2.87
CA GLU A 56 -17.46 2.03 -3.77
C GLU A 56 -18.63 1.40 -3.00
N ALA A 57 -18.34 0.59 -1.97
CA ALA A 57 -19.36 -0.04 -1.13
C ALA A 57 -20.16 0.99 -0.31
N MET A 58 -19.48 1.96 0.32
CA MET A 58 -20.14 3.04 1.05
C MET A 58 -21.01 3.90 0.13
N HIS A 59 -20.49 4.25 -1.05
CA HIS A 59 -21.24 5.04 -2.02
C HIS A 59 -22.48 4.29 -2.50
N ALA A 60 -22.35 3.00 -2.83
CA ALA A 60 -23.48 2.16 -3.20
C ALA A 60 -24.52 2.08 -2.07
N ALA A 61 -24.09 1.86 -0.83
CA ALA A 61 -24.98 1.82 0.33
C ALA A 61 -25.74 3.15 0.53
N ALA A 62 -25.07 4.29 0.38
CA ALA A 62 -25.69 5.61 0.47
C ALA A 62 -26.69 5.87 -0.66
N VAL A 63 -26.40 5.43 -1.89
CA VAL A 63 -27.32 5.55 -3.03
C VAL A 63 -28.55 4.67 -2.84
N THR A 64 -28.37 3.39 -2.48
CA THR A 64 -29.47 2.44 -2.30
C THR A 64 -30.39 2.83 -1.14
N ASN A 65 -29.85 3.44 -0.08
CA ASN A 65 -30.60 3.85 1.11
C ASN A 65 -30.93 5.35 1.13
N ARG A 66 -30.92 6.02 -0.03
CA ARG A 66 -31.19 7.47 -0.13
C ARG A 66 -32.54 7.86 0.46
N ASP A 67 -33.59 7.11 0.12
CA ASP A 67 -34.98 7.40 0.52
C ASP A 67 -35.37 6.73 1.86
N GLN A 68 -34.42 6.05 2.50
CA GLN A 68 -34.62 5.42 3.80
C GLN A 68 -34.42 6.42 4.94
N THR A 69 -34.79 6.00 6.16
CA THR A 69 -34.48 6.78 7.37
C THR A 69 -32.98 6.99 7.52
N GLU A 70 -32.59 8.10 8.15
CA GLU A 70 -31.19 8.44 8.43
C GLU A 70 -30.46 7.30 9.17
N ALA A 71 -31.09 6.74 10.21
CA ALA A 71 -30.51 5.62 10.98
C ALA A 71 -30.28 4.36 10.13
N ALA A 72 -31.20 4.03 9.20
CA ALA A 72 -31.04 2.90 8.30
C ALA A 72 -29.89 3.11 7.31
N ARG A 73 -29.80 4.32 6.73
CA ARG A 73 -28.70 4.70 5.83
C ARG A 73 -27.35 4.68 6.54
N GLU A 74 -27.26 5.30 7.72
CA GLU A 74 -26.06 5.30 8.54
C GLU A 74 -25.58 3.88 8.83
N THR A 75 -26.50 3.01 9.27
CA THR A 75 -26.17 1.61 9.57
C THR A 75 -25.64 0.89 8.33
N ALA A 76 -26.29 1.08 7.17
CA ALA A 76 -25.87 0.46 5.91
C ALA A 76 -24.48 0.94 5.45
N VAL A 77 -24.21 2.25 5.53
CA VAL A 77 -22.91 2.83 5.13
C VAL A 77 -21.80 2.35 6.06
N ARG A 78 -22.03 2.37 7.37
CA ARG A 78 -21.05 1.89 8.36
C ARG A 78 -20.77 0.40 8.19
N GLU A 79 -21.79 -0.41 7.89
CA GLU A 79 -21.63 -1.83 7.60
C GLU A 79 -20.84 -2.07 6.31
N ALA A 80 -21.15 -1.34 5.24
CA ALA A 80 -20.40 -1.41 3.98
C ALA A 80 -18.91 -1.10 4.16
N PHE A 81 -18.58 -0.11 4.99
CA PHE A 81 -17.19 0.19 5.33
C PHE A 81 -16.53 -0.94 6.12
N ARG A 82 -17.16 -1.42 7.20
CA ARG A 82 -16.59 -2.50 8.05
C ARG A 82 -16.34 -3.78 7.25
N SER A 83 -17.29 -4.17 6.40
CA SER A 83 -17.22 -5.37 5.56
C SER A 83 -16.24 -5.27 4.39
N SER A 84 -15.73 -4.07 4.07
CA SER A 84 -14.79 -3.88 2.95
C SER A 84 -13.41 -4.52 3.18
N GLY A 85 -13.04 -4.76 4.44
CA GLY A 85 -11.70 -5.20 4.83
C GLY A 85 -10.62 -4.11 4.71
N CYS A 86 -11.01 -2.83 4.66
CA CYS A 86 -10.06 -1.71 4.66
C CYS A 86 -9.26 -1.64 5.95
N ASP A 87 -9.85 -1.97 7.10
CA ASP A 87 -9.20 -1.90 8.40
C ASP A 87 -8.07 -2.93 8.51
N GLU A 88 -8.32 -4.17 8.10
CA GLU A 88 -7.30 -5.23 8.06
C GLU A 88 -6.14 -4.88 7.12
N ALA A 89 -6.47 -4.33 5.95
CA ALA A 89 -5.47 -3.92 4.97
C ALA A 89 -4.64 -2.71 5.46
N ARG A 90 -5.27 -1.79 6.19
CA ARG A 90 -4.61 -0.67 6.86
C ARG A 90 -3.63 -1.18 7.91
N GLU A 91 -4.07 -2.01 8.84
CA GLU A 91 -3.19 -2.55 9.91
C GLU A 91 -2.00 -3.31 9.33
N THR A 92 -2.23 -4.14 8.31
CA THR A 92 -1.16 -4.85 7.60
C THR A 92 -0.15 -3.85 7.00
N ALA A 93 -0.63 -2.80 6.35
CA ALA A 93 0.22 -1.79 5.75
C ALA A 93 0.99 -0.97 6.80
N LEU A 94 0.38 -0.60 7.92
CA LEU A 94 1.04 0.15 9.01
C LEU A 94 2.16 -0.65 9.67
N ILE A 95 2.03 -1.97 9.75
CA ILE A 95 3.05 -2.86 10.32
C ILE A 95 4.19 -3.12 9.32
N CYS A 96 3.86 -3.33 8.05
CA CYS A 96 4.81 -3.84 7.06
C CYS A 96 5.42 -2.77 6.14
N ALA A 97 4.80 -1.60 6.00
CA ALA A 97 5.30 -0.53 5.15
C ALA A 97 6.30 0.39 5.90
N PRO A 98 7.16 1.12 5.16
CA PRO A 98 7.98 2.17 5.76
C PRO A 98 7.12 3.28 6.41
N GLN A 99 7.61 3.90 7.48
CA GLN A 99 6.89 4.95 8.22
C GLN A 99 6.35 6.08 7.33
N GLU A 100 7.15 6.55 6.36
CA GLU A 100 6.72 7.59 5.40
C GLU A 100 5.46 7.19 4.61
N MET A 101 5.30 5.90 4.32
CA MET A 101 4.09 5.39 3.64
C MET A 101 2.94 5.23 4.61
N SER A 102 3.21 4.83 5.85
CA SER A 102 2.20 4.72 6.90
C SER A 102 1.47 6.04 7.10
N ASP A 103 2.21 7.15 7.21
CA ASP A 103 1.62 8.49 7.41
C ASP A 103 0.70 8.88 6.22
N LEU A 104 1.15 8.66 4.99
CA LEU A 104 0.34 8.94 3.79
C LEU A 104 -0.88 8.02 3.66
N LEU A 105 -0.78 6.76 4.12
CA LEU A 105 -1.90 5.83 4.13
C LEU A 105 -2.94 6.21 5.19
N GLU A 106 -2.50 6.75 6.32
CA GLU A 106 -3.39 7.32 7.34
C GLU A 106 -4.13 8.55 6.82
N ASP A 107 -3.45 9.45 6.09
CA ASP A 107 -4.10 10.60 5.47
C ASP A 107 -5.24 10.16 4.53
N VAL A 108 -4.97 9.15 3.69
CA VAL A 108 -6.01 8.58 2.82
C VAL A 108 -7.13 7.95 3.63
N TYR A 109 -6.81 7.21 4.69
CA TYR A 109 -7.82 6.59 5.55
C TYR A 109 -8.71 7.64 6.24
N ALA A 110 -8.13 8.75 6.69
CA ALA A 110 -8.86 9.86 7.27
C ALA A 110 -9.86 10.46 6.27
N THR A 111 -9.46 10.64 5.01
CA THR A 111 -10.39 11.12 3.96
C THR A 111 -11.51 10.11 3.65
N LEU A 112 -11.26 8.80 3.80
CA LEU A 112 -12.31 7.79 3.68
C LEU A 112 -13.31 7.87 4.84
N ARG A 113 -12.84 8.14 6.06
CA ARG A 113 -13.71 8.33 7.23
C ARG A 113 -14.57 9.58 7.09
N ASP A 114 -14.01 10.70 6.61
CA ASP A 114 -14.79 11.91 6.33
C ASP A 114 -15.88 11.67 5.24
N LEU A 115 -15.58 10.84 4.24
CA LEU A 115 -16.57 10.39 3.27
C LEU A 115 -17.61 9.46 3.87
N GLN A 116 -17.22 8.53 4.75
CA GLN A 116 -18.14 7.67 5.50
C GLN A 116 -19.16 8.51 6.26
N ASP A 117 -18.69 9.52 7.00
CA ASP A 117 -19.53 10.39 7.80
C ASP A 117 -20.50 11.19 6.92
N GLY A 118 -20.04 11.72 5.78
CA GLY A 118 -20.89 12.41 4.82
C GLY A 118 -21.96 11.50 4.20
N PHE A 119 -21.58 10.28 3.83
CA PHE A 119 -22.51 9.28 3.27
C PHE A 119 -23.53 8.78 4.30
N ALA A 120 -23.11 8.60 5.55
CA ALA A 120 -23.97 8.16 6.65
C ALA A 120 -25.00 9.24 7.00
N ALA A 121 -24.54 10.49 7.21
CA ALA A 121 -25.42 11.63 7.48
C ALA A 121 -26.42 11.86 6.34
N GLY A 122 -25.98 11.69 5.08
CA GLY A 122 -26.80 11.95 3.90
C GLY A 122 -27.12 13.43 3.67
N ASP A 123 -26.58 14.31 4.51
CA ASP A 123 -26.56 15.76 4.36
C ASP A 123 -25.09 16.20 4.41
N PRO A 124 -24.57 16.89 3.39
CA PRO A 124 -25.26 17.38 2.20
C PRO A 124 -25.58 16.28 1.16
N PRO A 125 -26.53 16.52 0.23
CA PRO A 125 -26.90 15.54 -0.80
C PRO A 125 -25.71 15.03 -1.61
N LEU A 126 -25.86 13.85 -2.23
CA LEU A 126 -24.76 13.17 -2.93
C LEU A 126 -24.13 13.97 -4.08
N ASP A 127 -24.88 14.89 -4.68
CA ASP A 127 -24.46 15.73 -5.81
C ASP A 127 -24.05 17.15 -5.35
N SER A 128 -23.94 17.37 -4.05
CA SER A 128 -23.60 18.67 -3.48
C SER A 128 -22.13 19.06 -3.72
N PRO A 129 -21.83 20.36 -3.86
CA PRO A 129 -20.45 20.85 -3.95
C PRO A 129 -19.59 20.44 -2.76
N GLN A 130 -20.16 20.41 -1.56
CA GLN A 130 -19.44 20.05 -0.33
C GLN A 130 -19.02 18.57 -0.34
N LEU A 131 -19.90 17.65 -0.76
CA LEU A 131 -19.51 16.25 -0.88
C LEU A 131 -18.53 16.04 -2.03
N GLN A 132 -18.68 16.80 -3.12
CA GLN A 132 -17.71 16.79 -4.22
C GLN A 132 -16.31 17.24 -3.75
N GLU A 133 -16.23 18.25 -2.87
CA GLU A 133 -14.96 18.67 -2.26
C GLU A 133 -14.31 17.55 -1.45
N ARG A 134 -15.10 16.81 -0.65
CA ARG A 134 -14.58 15.64 0.10
C ARG A 134 -14.05 14.54 -0.84
N ARG A 135 -14.74 14.29 -1.95
CA ARG A 135 -14.28 13.32 -2.97
C ARG A 135 -12.99 13.77 -3.64
N LEU A 136 -12.84 15.08 -3.91
CA LEU A 136 -11.63 15.65 -4.47
C LEU A 136 -10.45 15.51 -3.49
N LYS A 137 -10.65 15.84 -2.20
CA LYS A 137 -9.64 15.63 -1.15
C LYS A 137 -9.18 14.17 -1.08
N HIS A 138 -10.12 13.23 -1.12
CA HIS A 138 -9.80 11.80 -1.16
C HIS A 138 -9.00 11.42 -2.42
N ALA A 139 -9.41 11.93 -3.59
CA ALA A 139 -8.67 11.69 -4.83
C ALA A 139 -7.24 12.25 -4.76
N GLU A 140 -7.06 13.47 -4.26
CA GLU A 140 -5.74 14.08 -4.07
C GLU A 140 -4.85 13.25 -3.14
N ALA A 141 -5.38 12.78 -2.01
CA ALA A 141 -4.66 11.89 -1.09
C ALA A 141 -4.25 10.57 -1.78
N ILE A 142 -5.16 9.96 -2.55
CA ILE A 142 -4.86 8.75 -3.34
C ILE A 142 -3.76 9.00 -4.37
N TRP A 143 -3.75 10.17 -5.01
CA TRP A 143 -2.71 10.55 -5.96
C TRP A 143 -1.36 10.74 -5.27
N ALA A 144 -1.34 11.43 -4.13
CA ALA A 144 -0.15 11.66 -3.34
C ALA A 144 0.50 10.34 -2.89
N VAL A 145 -0.29 9.41 -2.32
CA VAL A 145 0.23 8.12 -1.87
C VAL A 145 0.73 7.27 -3.04
N ARG A 146 0.04 7.25 -4.19
CA ARG A 146 0.49 6.51 -5.39
C ARG A 146 1.82 7.04 -5.93
N ALA A 147 2.00 8.37 -5.92
CA ALA A 147 3.25 8.99 -6.32
C ALA A 147 4.39 8.61 -5.36
N ALA A 148 4.10 8.59 -4.07
CA ALA A 148 5.07 8.20 -3.04
C ALA A 148 5.45 6.71 -3.12
N MET A 149 4.47 5.82 -3.27
CA MET A 149 4.68 4.38 -3.47
C MET A 149 5.52 4.09 -4.71
N ARG A 150 5.30 4.81 -5.82
CA ARG A 150 6.12 4.64 -7.04
C ARG A 150 7.58 4.98 -6.77
N ARG A 151 7.84 6.10 -6.09
CA ARG A 151 9.21 6.50 -5.71
C ARG A 151 9.84 5.50 -4.74
N ASP A 152 9.08 4.96 -3.79
CA ASP A 152 9.58 3.92 -2.86
C ASP A 152 10.01 2.66 -3.63
N LEU A 153 9.19 2.22 -4.59
CA LEU A 153 9.50 1.04 -5.42
C LEU A 153 10.64 1.26 -6.44
N GLU A 154 10.99 2.52 -6.74
CA GLU A 154 12.13 2.91 -7.58
C GLU A 154 13.42 3.03 -6.76
N ARG A 155 13.36 3.46 -5.49
CA ARG A 155 14.55 3.51 -4.61
C ARG A 155 15.07 2.13 -4.21
N GLY A 156 14.24 1.11 -4.31
CA GLY A 156 14.59 -0.28 -4.02
C GLY A 156 15.26 -1.05 -5.17
N SER A 157 15.50 -0.41 -6.34
CA SER A 157 16.23 -1.00 -7.48
C SER A 157 17.68 -0.55 -7.54
#